data_AF-A0A673GMV1-F1
#
_entry.id   AF-A0A673GMV1-F1
#
_cell.length_a   1.000
_cell.length_b   1.000
_cell.length_c   1.000
_cell.angle_alpha   90.00
_cell.angle_beta   90.00
_cell.angle_gamma   90.00
#
_symmetry.space_group_name_H-M   'P 1'
#
loop_
_entity.id
_entity.type
_entity.pdbx_description
1 polymer ?
#
loop_
_entity_poly.entity_id
_entity_poly.type
_entity_poly.pdbx_seq_one_letter_code
_entity_poly.pdbx_strand_id
1 'polypeptide(L)'
;LPLLWSERGRLTLAAVALQDHITRSVLVRNIPRNLPVSDASCGAAHVSRKHRNHNSRQSVICPEQTQGQEEREYVLDRGPPPLTLAQRMGLVAAPSRRLTAEEWAEVKTRSIQEGDSTQPCVICREEFRLQPQVLLSCSHVFHKVCLKSFEKFSGRKSCPMCRTEQYETRVIYDGARLYREKCAVRIQAFWRGYLVRKWYSNIKKYVPPKDQQLRRVFFEKKFQEMNDSLVQSCSTDVEAFLSDIDRSVASSHDILRRFDKYTSVSEMEEKDWLEAQEKAVQRGIQDCPICLNRLGSHNGSSKEDRNVLLLSCSHLFHEPCLQAFELFCHEVKPTCPLCRSHYAKMLVSN
;
A
#
# COMPACT_ATOMS: atom_id res chain seq x y z
N LEU A 1 72.88 25.89 -60.91
CA LEU A 1 72.64 24.49 -60.50
C LEU A 1 72.29 24.25 -59.00
N PRO A 2 72.60 25.12 -58.01
CA PRO A 2 72.25 24.84 -56.59
C PRO A 2 70.75 24.99 -56.23
N LEU A 3 69.97 25.77 -56.99
CA LEU A 3 68.58 26.10 -56.65
C LEU A 3 67.61 24.91 -56.85
N LEU A 4 67.90 24.00 -57.78
CA LEU A 4 67.05 22.84 -58.11
C LEU A 4 67.05 21.75 -57.03
N TRP A 5 68.12 21.64 -56.24
CA TRP A 5 68.21 20.64 -55.15
C TRP A 5 67.37 21.05 -53.93
N SER A 6 67.29 22.35 -53.65
CA SER A 6 66.44 22.90 -52.59
C SER A 6 64.94 22.69 -52.90
N GLU A 7 64.55 22.83 -54.18
CA GLU A 7 63.16 22.57 -54.61
C GLU A 7 62.79 21.08 -54.55
N ARG A 8 63.68 20.18 -54.99
CA ARG A 8 63.44 18.73 -54.88
C ARG A 8 63.31 18.28 -53.42
N GLY A 9 64.13 18.80 -52.51
CA GLY A 9 64.04 18.49 -51.08
C GLY A 9 62.74 18.99 -50.42
N ARG A 10 62.22 20.14 -50.86
CA ARG A 10 60.90 20.65 -50.41
C ARG A 10 59.74 19.80 -50.92
N LEU A 11 59.82 19.36 -52.19
CA LEU A 11 58.80 18.50 -52.80
C LEU A 11 58.76 17.11 -52.16
N THR A 12 59.91 16.50 -51.87
CA THR A 12 59.96 15.20 -51.19
C THR A 12 59.42 15.30 -49.77
N LEU A 13 59.77 16.36 -49.02
CA LEU A 13 59.27 16.57 -47.67
C LEU A 13 57.76 16.84 -47.63
N ALA A 14 57.22 17.58 -48.61
CA ALA A 14 55.79 17.78 -48.78
C ALA A 14 55.05 16.48 -49.11
N ALA A 15 55.61 15.64 -50.00
CA ALA A 15 55.04 14.34 -50.36
C ALA A 15 55.00 13.38 -49.15
N VAL A 16 56.09 13.29 -48.38
CA VAL A 16 56.16 12.48 -47.15
C VAL A 16 55.17 12.99 -46.10
N ALA A 17 55.07 14.32 -45.92
CA ALA A 17 54.11 14.92 -45.01
C ALA A 17 52.66 14.56 -45.39
N LEU A 18 52.32 14.59 -46.68
CA LEU A 18 50.99 14.23 -47.19
C LEU A 18 50.70 12.73 -47.00
N GLN A 19 51.67 11.87 -47.26
CA GLN A 19 51.53 10.42 -47.09
C GLN A 19 51.33 10.02 -45.61
N ASP A 20 52.06 10.63 -44.68
CA ASP A 20 51.83 10.47 -43.23
C ASP A 20 50.42 10.94 -42.85
N HIS A 21 49.97 12.09 -43.37
CA HIS A 21 48.63 12.61 -43.11
C HIS A 21 47.52 11.65 -43.58
N ILE A 22 47.64 11.11 -44.80
CA ILE A 22 46.69 10.13 -45.36
C ILE A 22 46.67 8.87 -44.49
N THR A 23 47.83 8.36 -44.10
CA THR A 23 47.94 7.14 -43.28
C THR A 23 47.30 7.34 -41.90
N ARG A 24 47.56 8.48 -41.25
CA ARG A 24 46.96 8.82 -39.95
C ARG A 24 45.45 9.06 -40.02
N SER A 25 44.97 9.73 -41.07
CA SER A 25 43.54 10.02 -41.23
C SER A 25 42.70 8.76 -41.49
N VAL A 26 43.24 7.79 -42.22
CA VAL A 26 42.60 6.47 -42.43
C VAL A 26 42.55 5.67 -41.14
N LEU A 27 43.63 5.67 -40.35
CA LEU A 27 43.67 4.99 -39.04
C LEU A 27 42.67 5.59 -38.03
N VAL A 28 42.53 6.92 -37.98
CA VAL A 28 41.58 7.60 -37.09
C VAL A 28 40.12 7.32 -37.47
N ARG A 29 39.80 7.17 -38.76
CA ARG A 29 38.45 6.78 -39.23
C ARG A 29 38.03 5.38 -38.79
N ASN A 30 38.99 4.48 -38.55
CA ASN A 30 38.73 3.08 -38.24
C ASN A 30 38.67 2.76 -36.72
N ILE A 31 38.81 3.74 -35.83
CA ILE A 31 38.69 3.52 -34.38
C ILE A 31 37.20 3.48 -33.99
N PRO A 32 36.69 2.37 -33.43
CA PRO A 32 35.33 2.33 -32.91
C PRO A 32 35.15 3.39 -31.82
N ARG A 33 34.09 4.21 -31.92
CA ARG A 33 33.74 5.28 -30.96
C ARG A 33 33.42 4.79 -29.53
N ASN A 34 33.48 3.49 -29.26
CA ASN A 34 33.05 2.86 -28.00
C ASN A 34 34.22 2.14 -27.28
N LEU A 35 35.30 2.84 -26.96
CA LEU A 35 36.26 2.34 -25.96
C LEU A 35 36.17 3.21 -24.70
N PRO A 36 35.91 2.61 -23.52
CA PRO A 36 36.02 3.31 -22.25
C PRO A 36 37.49 3.67 -22.02
N VAL A 37 37.75 4.92 -21.68
CA VAL A 37 39.08 5.41 -21.34
C VAL A 37 39.42 4.90 -19.94
N SER A 38 40.37 3.98 -19.85
CA SER A 38 41.14 3.78 -18.63
C SER A 38 42.16 4.92 -18.55
N ASP A 39 41.96 5.84 -17.60
CA ASP A 39 42.94 6.85 -17.27
C ASP A 39 44.22 6.17 -16.76
N ALA A 40 45.30 6.30 -17.53
CA ALA A 40 46.61 5.78 -17.19
C ALA A 40 47.57 6.95 -16.88
N SER A 41 47.64 7.28 -15.58
CA SER A 41 48.81 7.83 -14.85
C SER A 41 48.27 8.27 -13.48
N CYS A 42 48.71 7.81 -12.31
CA CYS A 42 50.08 7.57 -11.86
C CYS A 42 50.08 6.80 -10.52
N GLY A 43 51.18 6.13 -10.20
CA GLY A 43 51.57 5.80 -8.81
C GLY A 43 51.44 4.35 -8.39
N ALA A 44 52.58 3.68 -8.27
CA ALA A 44 52.73 2.33 -7.73
C ALA A 44 52.29 2.20 -6.27
N ALA A 45 51.58 1.12 -5.93
CA ALA A 45 51.65 0.49 -4.61
C ALA A 45 51.16 -0.98 -4.66
N HIS A 46 52.11 -1.86 -4.41
CA HIS A 46 52.04 -3.20 -3.80
C HIS A 46 50.71 -3.97 -3.72
N VAL A 47 50.72 -5.11 -4.42
CA VAL A 47 50.28 -6.47 -4.02
C VAL A 47 49.62 -6.62 -2.63
N SER A 48 48.36 -7.07 -2.62
CA SER A 48 47.98 -8.28 -1.88
C SER A 48 46.66 -8.87 -2.34
N ARG A 49 46.73 -10.11 -2.84
CA ARG A 49 45.62 -11.03 -3.07
C ARG A 49 44.97 -11.41 -1.74
N LYS A 50 43.64 -11.36 -1.67
CA LYS A 50 42.85 -12.30 -0.86
C LYS A 50 41.56 -12.68 -1.59
N HIS A 51 41.46 -13.96 -1.93
CA HIS A 51 40.21 -14.64 -2.23
C HIS A 51 39.34 -14.75 -0.97
N ARG A 52 38.02 -14.55 -1.09
CA ARG A 52 37.03 -15.54 -0.62
C ARG A 52 35.59 -15.23 -1.03
N ASN A 53 35.04 -16.22 -1.74
CA ASN A 53 33.69 -16.80 -1.80
C ASN A 53 32.41 -16.00 -1.50
N HIS A 54 31.49 -16.19 -2.46
CA HIS A 54 30.03 -16.31 -2.37
C HIS A 54 29.46 -16.62 -0.96
N ASN A 55 28.49 -15.80 -0.54
CA ASN A 55 27.17 -16.35 -0.22
C ASN A 55 26.04 -15.31 -0.30
N SER A 56 24.89 -15.84 -0.70
CA SER A 56 23.56 -15.23 -0.87
C SER A 56 23.11 -14.36 0.31
N ARG A 57 22.50 -13.20 -0.02
CA ARG A 57 21.22 -12.72 0.54
C ARG A 57 20.75 -11.47 -0.22
N GLN A 58 19.61 -11.59 -0.89
CA GLN A 58 18.87 -10.46 -1.47
C GLN A 58 18.49 -9.48 -0.35
N SER A 59 19.09 -8.29 -0.38
CA SER A 59 18.56 -7.12 0.28
C SER A 59 18.26 -6.07 -0.78
N VAL A 60 17.04 -5.54 -0.73
CA VAL A 60 16.56 -4.44 -1.55
C VAL A 60 17.37 -3.20 -1.12
N ILE A 61 18.34 -2.80 -1.94
CA ILE A 61 19.13 -1.59 -1.72
C ILE A 61 18.53 -0.49 -2.60
N CYS A 62 17.82 0.43 -1.93
CA CYS A 62 17.53 1.76 -2.46
C CYS A 62 18.85 2.43 -2.85
N PRO A 63 18.99 3.08 -4.02
CA PRO A 63 20.22 3.75 -4.36
C PRO A 63 20.45 4.92 -3.41
N GLU A 64 21.43 4.78 -2.53
CA GLU A 64 22.00 5.87 -1.74
C GLU A 64 22.40 6.99 -2.70
N GLN A 65 21.77 8.14 -2.50
CA GLN A 65 22.19 9.39 -3.10
C GLN A 65 23.60 9.69 -2.61
N THR A 66 24.58 9.53 -3.48
CA THR A 66 25.91 10.07 -3.29
C THR A 66 25.80 11.59 -3.16
N GLN A 67 25.86 12.04 -1.91
CA GLN A 67 26.03 13.43 -1.52
C GLN A 67 27.27 14.01 -2.20
N GLY A 68 27.11 15.16 -2.86
CA GLY A 68 28.20 16.14 -2.98
C GLY A 68 29.19 16.01 -4.13
N GLN A 69 28.84 15.42 -5.28
CA GLN A 69 29.52 15.80 -6.52
C GLN A 69 28.83 17.04 -7.07
N GLU A 70 29.48 18.20 -6.97
CA GLU A 70 29.09 19.38 -7.74
C GLU A 70 28.84 18.94 -9.19
N GLU A 71 27.67 19.24 -9.74
CA GLU A 71 27.31 18.96 -11.14
C GLU A 71 28.19 19.84 -12.06
N ARG A 72 29.47 19.46 -12.20
CA ARG A 72 30.45 20.19 -12.99
C ARG A 72 30.22 19.89 -14.47
N GLU A 73 30.13 20.94 -15.26
CA GLU A 73 30.01 20.84 -16.70
C GLU A 73 31.31 20.35 -17.31
N TYR A 74 31.22 19.44 -18.28
CA TYR A 74 32.38 18.89 -18.97
C TYR A 74 32.09 18.67 -20.47
N VAL A 75 33.15 18.72 -21.27
CA VAL A 75 33.11 18.48 -22.72
C VAL A 75 33.11 16.98 -22.98
N LEU A 76 32.17 16.48 -23.78
CA LEU A 76 32.08 15.03 -24.10
C LEU A 76 33.05 14.60 -25.21
N ASP A 77 33.45 15.52 -26.07
CA ASP A 77 34.26 15.21 -27.23
C ASP A 77 35.74 14.93 -26.89
N ARG A 78 36.33 13.90 -27.52
CA ARG A 78 37.77 13.58 -27.40
C ARG A 78 38.63 14.66 -28.03
N GLY A 79 39.70 15.08 -27.34
CA GLY A 79 40.63 16.12 -27.80
C GLY A 79 41.08 15.92 -29.26
N PRO A 80 41.27 16.99 -30.06
CA PRO A 80 41.75 16.85 -31.42
C PRO A 80 43.12 16.17 -31.42
N PRO A 81 43.40 15.27 -32.37
CA PRO A 81 44.72 14.68 -32.50
C PRO A 81 45.77 15.78 -32.78
N PRO A 82 47.03 15.57 -32.38
CA PRO A 82 48.10 16.53 -32.67
C PRO A 82 48.21 16.77 -34.18
N LEU A 83 48.46 18.03 -34.55
CA LEU A 83 48.56 18.44 -35.95
C LEU A 83 49.63 17.64 -36.68
N THR A 84 49.27 17.08 -37.82
CA THR A 84 50.21 16.39 -38.72
C THR A 84 51.18 17.39 -39.35
N LEU A 85 52.34 16.90 -39.80
CA LEU A 85 53.32 17.75 -40.49
C LEU A 85 52.71 18.45 -41.70
N ALA A 86 51.86 17.76 -42.48
CA ALA A 86 51.15 18.35 -43.61
C ALA A 86 50.25 19.54 -43.22
N GLN A 87 49.57 19.44 -42.08
CA GLN A 87 48.73 20.52 -41.56
C GLN A 87 49.56 21.70 -41.05
N ARG A 88 50.69 21.43 -40.39
CA ARG A 88 51.64 22.48 -39.96
C ARG A 88 52.28 23.22 -41.13
N MET A 89 52.49 22.52 -42.25
CA MET A 89 53.03 23.08 -43.49
C MET A 89 51.97 23.74 -44.38
N GLY A 90 50.70 23.73 -43.98
CA GLY A 90 49.60 24.30 -44.76
C GLY A 90 49.23 23.53 -46.03
N LEU A 91 49.74 22.30 -46.21
CA LEU A 91 49.41 21.42 -47.34
C LEU A 91 47.99 20.83 -47.19
N VAL A 92 47.51 20.73 -45.96
CA VAL A 92 46.15 20.30 -45.61
C VAL A 92 45.58 21.25 -44.57
N ALA A 93 44.30 21.58 -44.66
CA ALA A 93 43.63 22.40 -43.66
C ALA A 93 43.74 21.76 -42.26
N ALA A 94 44.14 22.56 -41.27
CA ALA A 94 44.11 22.13 -39.88
C ALA A 94 42.65 21.90 -39.43
N PRO A 95 42.40 20.97 -38.50
CA PRO A 95 41.07 20.79 -37.91
C PRO A 95 40.63 22.10 -37.24
N SER A 96 39.32 22.35 -37.18
CA SER A 96 38.77 23.51 -36.48
C SER A 96 39.26 23.55 -35.02
N ARG A 97 39.63 24.75 -34.56
CA ARG A 97 40.02 24.98 -33.17
C ARG A 97 38.87 24.59 -32.24
N ARG A 98 39.21 24.05 -31.06
CA ARG A 98 38.24 23.88 -29.99
C ARG A 98 37.70 25.20 -29.48
N LEU A 99 36.46 25.20 -29.04
CA LEU A 99 35.90 26.34 -28.34
C LEU A 99 36.60 26.52 -26.99
N THR A 100 36.98 27.75 -26.68
CA THR A 100 37.54 28.11 -25.37
C THR A 100 36.45 28.07 -24.29
N ALA A 101 36.85 28.09 -23.01
CA ALA A 101 35.89 28.15 -21.92
C ALA A 101 35.01 29.42 -21.97
N GLU A 102 35.58 30.53 -22.45
CA GLU A 102 34.89 31.81 -22.66
C GLU A 102 33.85 31.72 -23.78
N GLU A 103 34.25 31.17 -24.94
CA GLU A 103 33.32 30.95 -26.06
C GLU A 103 32.16 30.03 -25.65
N TRP A 104 32.42 29.01 -24.82
CA TRP A 104 31.36 28.18 -24.25
C TRP A 104 30.46 28.94 -23.29
N ALA A 105 30.98 29.88 -22.52
CA ALA A 105 30.18 30.72 -21.64
C ALA A 105 29.24 31.63 -22.45
N GLU A 106 29.70 32.15 -23.59
CA GLU A 106 28.86 32.91 -24.53
C GLU A 106 27.76 32.04 -25.15
N VAL A 107 28.10 30.84 -25.63
CA VAL A 107 27.11 29.88 -26.18
C VAL A 107 26.07 29.52 -25.11
N LYS A 108 26.51 29.29 -23.87
CA LYS A 108 25.61 29.01 -22.74
C LYS A 108 24.70 30.21 -22.44
N THR A 109 25.25 31.42 -22.43
CA THR A 109 24.48 32.66 -22.20
C THR A 109 23.39 32.82 -23.25
N ARG A 110 23.70 32.56 -24.53
CA ARG A 110 22.72 32.58 -25.62
C ARG A 110 21.60 31.57 -25.42
N SER A 111 21.96 30.32 -25.09
CA SER A 111 20.96 29.26 -24.84
C SER A 111 20.06 29.57 -23.64
N ILE A 112 20.60 30.21 -22.59
CA ILE A 112 19.81 30.69 -21.45
C ILE A 112 18.84 31.81 -21.88
N GLN A 113 19.30 32.75 -22.70
CA GLN A 113 18.48 33.86 -23.20
C GLN A 113 17.34 33.36 -24.10
N GLU A 114 17.60 32.37 -24.94
CA GLU A 114 16.61 31.71 -25.80
C GLU A 114 15.67 30.79 -24.99
N GLY A 115 16.09 30.39 -23.79
CA GLY A 115 15.29 29.57 -22.90
C GLY A 115 15.23 28.10 -23.31
N ASP A 116 16.23 27.60 -24.03
CA ASP A 116 16.23 26.24 -24.60
C ASP A 116 16.05 25.14 -23.55
N SER A 117 16.63 25.33 -22.37
CA SER A 117 16.52 24.38 -21.25
C SER A 117 15.13 24.38 -20.59
N THR A 118 14.30 25.38 -20.88
CA THR A 118 12.90 25.45 -20.42
C THR A 118 11.96 24.74 -21.40
N GLN A 119 12.29 24.76 -22.69
CA GLN A 119 11.55 24.06 -23.73
C GLN A 119 11.80 22.55 -23.68
N PRO A 120 10.84 21.72 -24.13
CA PRO A 120 11.06 20.28 -24.21
C PRO A 120 12.10 19.94 -25.28
N CYS A 121 12.79 18.82 -25.13
CA CYS A 121 13.74 18.35 -26.13
C CYS A 121 13.04 18.10 -27.46
N VAL A 122 13.54 18.66 -28.56
CA VAL A 122 12.87 18.55 -29.87
C VAL A 122 12.88 17.14 -30.46
N ILE A 123 13.72 16.23 -29.95
CA ILE A 123 13.81 14.84 -30.43
C ILE A 123 12.70 13.97 -29.81
N CYS A 124 12.58 13.98 -28.47
CA CYS A 124 11.59 13.15 -27.76
C CYS A 124 10.34 13.91 -27.31
N ARG A 125 10.33 15.25 -27.39
CA ARG A 125 9.26 16.16 -26.94
C ARG A 125 8.99 16.12 -25.43
N GLU A 126 9.95 15.65 -24.64
CA GLU A 126 9.85 15.60 -23.18
C GLU A 126 10.65 16.73 -22.52
N GLU A 127 10.20 17.18 -21.35
CA GLU A 127 10.97 18.09 -20.50
C GLU A 127 12.28 17.42 -20.03
N PHE A 128 13.33 18.22 -19.84
CA PHE A 128 14.63 17.68 -19.44
C PHE A 128 14.66 17.08 -18.03
N ARG A 129 13.91 17.65 -17.08
CA ARG A 129 13.85 17.20 -15.68
C ARG A 129 15.26 16.92 -15.12
N LEU A 130 15.46 15.76 -14.49
CA LEU A 130 16.74 15.33 -13.91
C LEU A 130 17.67 14.62 -14.92
N GLN A 131 17.28 14.50 -16.18
CA GLN A 131 18.10 13.81 -17.16
C GLN A 131 19.29 14.68 -17.64
N PRO A 132 20.44 14.06 -17.95
CA PRO A 132 21.62 14.78 -18.41
C PRO A 132 21.35 15.45 -19.76
N GLN A 133 21.61 16.75 -19.82
CA GLN A 133 21.45 17.59 -21.00
C GLN A 133 22.80 17.83 -21.68
N VAL A 134 22.76 18.09 -22.97
CA VAL A 134 23.91 18.46 -23.77
C VAL A 134 23.62 19.75 -24.52
N LEU A 135 24.55 20.70 -24.42
CA LEU A 135 24.60 21.93 -25.19
C LEU A 135 25.58 21.73 -26.34
N LEU A 136 25.14 22.07 -27.54
CA LEU A 136 25.96 22.05 -28.75
C LEU A 136 26.65 23.40 -28.97
N SER A 137 27.77 23.41 -29.72
CA SER A 137 28.42 24.65 -30.15
C SER A 137 27.50 25.59 -30.95
N CYS A 138 26.46 25.04 -31.59
CA CYS A 138 25.42 25.79 -32.28
C CYS A 138 24.26 26.23 -31.36
N SER A 139 24.52 26.46 -30.06
CA SER A 139 23.57 26.86 -28.98
C SER A 139 22.37 25.95 -28.68
N HIS A 140 22.11 24.93 -29.47
CA HIS A 140 20.99 24.02 -29.27
C HIS A 140 21.17 23.00 -28.13
N VAL A 141 20.09 22.68 -27.40
CA VAL A 141 20.07 21.76 -26.25
C VAL A 141 19.25 20.49 -26.50
N PHE A 142 19.76 19.34 -26.05
CA PHE A 142 19.08 18.04 -26.16
C PHE A 142 19.36 17.15 -24.95
N HIS A 143 18.60 16.05 -24.78
CA HIS A 143 19.03 14.99 -23.85
C HIS A 143 20.26 14.30 -24.40
N LYS A 144 21.22 13.96 -23.53
CA LYS A 144 22.44 13.23 -23.90
C LYS A 144 22.11 11.92 -24.65
N VAL A 145 21.07 11.21 -24.20
CA VAL A 145 20.63 9.95 -24.80
C VAL A 145 19.98 10.19 -26.16
N CYS A 146 19.10 11.18 -26.28
CA CYS A 146 18.42 11.49 -27.55
C CYS A 146 19.40 11.91 -28.63
N LEU A 147 20.37 12.76 -28.31
CA LEU A 147 21.41 13.15 -29.27
C LEU A 147 22.25 11.95 -29.70
N LYS A 148 22.68 11.10 -28.75
CA LYS A 148 23.45 9.89 -29.06
C LYS A 148 22.70 8.93 -29.97
N SER A 149 21.39 8.75 -29.73
CA SER A 149 20.53 7.95 -30.60
C SER A 149 20.39 8.55 -31.99
N PHE A 150 20.24 9.87 -32.10
CA PHE A 150 20.17 10.58 -33.37
C PHE A 150 21.47 10.42 -34.18
N GLU A 151 22.63 10.62 -33.55
CA GLU A 151 23.93 10.43 -34.20
C GLU A 151 24.12 8.99 -34.71
N LYS A 152 23.66 8.00 -33.93
CA LYS A 152 23.70 6.58 -34.33
C LYS A 152 22.79 6.30 -35.52
N PHE A 153 21.62 6.90 -35.56
CA PHE A 153 20.65 6.73 -36.65
C PHE A 153 21.07 7.44 -37.94
N SER A 154 21.50 8.70 -37.83
CA SER A 154 21.89 9.54 -38.98
C SER A 154 23.26 9.15 -39.56
N GLY A 155 24.08 8.42 -38.79
CA GLY A 155 25.44 8.03 -39.16
C GLY A 155 26.43 9.19 -39.24
N ARG A 156 25.98 10.42 -38.97
CA ARG A 156 26.76 11.66 -39.02
C ARG A 156 26.50 12.50 -37.77
N LYS A 157 27.51 13.29 -37.38
CA LYS A 157 27.42 14.22 -36.25
C LYS A 157 26.90 15.57 -36.74
N SER A 158 25.58 15.69 -36.88
CA SER A 158 24.89 16.89 -37.37
C SER A 158 23.77 17.33 -36.42
N CYS A 159 23.63 18.63 -36.16
CA CYS A 159 22.59 19.12 -35.25
C CYS A 159 21.19 18.82 -35.83
N PRO A 160 20.25 18.26 -35.04
CA PRO A 160 18.88 18.01 -35.50
C PRO A 160 18.11 19.27 -35.92
N MET A 161 18.44 20.44 -35.36
CA MET A 161 17.73 21.70 -35.62
C MET A 161 18.35 22.49 -36.77
N CYS A 162 19.63 22.86 -36.67
CA CYS A 162 20.31 23.71 -37.65
C CYS A 162 21.18 22.96 -38.65
N ARG A 163 21.28 21.62 -38.54
CA ARG A 163 22.10 20.75 -39.41
C ARG A 163 23.60 21.08 -39.44
N THR A 164 24.08 21.95 -38.55
CA THR A 164 25.52 22.21 -38.39
C THR A 164 26.26 20.91 -38.12
N GLU A 165 27.28 20.64 -38.93
CA GLU A 165 28.12 19.45 -38.80
C GLU A 165 29.30 19.71 -37.85
N GLN A 166 29.85 18.63 -37.29
CA GLN A 166 31.10 18.68 -36.50
C GLN A 166 31.03 19.63 -35.28
N TYR A 167 29.85 19.79 -34.68
CA TYR A 167 29.70 20.56 -33.44
C TYR A 167 30.48 19.95 -32.27
N GLU A 168 30.80 20.79 -31.29
CA GLU A 168 31.27 20.32 -29.99
C GLU A 168 30.10 20.12 -29.02
N THR A 169 30.26 19.23 -28.06
CA THR A 169 29.23 18.82 -27.09
C THR A 169 29.70 19.05 -25.67
N ARG A 170 28.90 19.77 -24.88
CA ARG A 170 29.13 20.02 -23.45
C ARG A 170 27.93 19.55 -22.63
N VAL A 171 28.16 18.81 -21.56
CA VAL A 171 27.09 18.42 -20.63
C VAL A 171 26.71 19.62 -19.77
N ILE A 172 25.42 19.91 -19.71
CA ILE A 172 24.83 20.97 -18.88
C ILE A 172 23.74 20.39 -17.96
N TYR A 173 23.42 21.15 -16.91
CA TYR A 173 22.43 20.75 -15.88
C TYR A 173 21.35 21.83 -15.66
N ASP A 174 21.24 22.80 -16.57
CA ASP A 174 20.33 23.94 -16.40
C ASP A 174 18.85 23.51 -16.31
N GLY A 175 18.39 22.58 -17.16
CA GLY A 175 17.02 22.04 -17.04
C GLY A 175 16.78 21.26 -15.74
N ALA A 176 17.82 20.64 -15.15
CA ALA A 176 17.70 19.98 -13.85
C ALA A 176 17.59 20.99 -12.72
N ARG A 177 18.35 22.10 -12.78
CA ARG A 177 18.20 23.23 -11.86
C ARG A 177 16.79 23.83 -11.93
N LEU A 178 16.30 24.14 -13.14
CA LEU A 178 14.94 24.67 -13.34
C LEU A 178 13.86 23.70 -12.85
N TYR A 179 14.04 22.39 -13.06
CA TYR A 179 13.09 21.39 -12.58
C TYR A 179 13.06 21.30 -11.05
N ARG A 180 14.23 21.39 -10.38
CA ARG A 180 14.31 21.43 -8.92
C ARG A 180 13.63 22.68 -8.36
N GLU A 181 13.83 23.83 -8.98
CA GLU A 181 13.14 25.07 -8.62
C GLU A 181 11.62 24.94 -8.75
N LYS A 182 11.13 24.41 -9.90
CA LYS A 182 9.69 24.12 -10.09
C LYS A 182 9.14 23.18 -9.00
N CYS A 183 9.88 22.13 -8.66
CA CYS A 183 9.49 21.20 -7.58
C CYS A 183 9.45 21.89 -6.22
N ALA A 184 10.46 22.70 -5.89
CA ALA A 184 10.52 23.45 -4.65
C ALA A 184 9.33 24.41 -4.52
N VAL A 185 9.00 25.15 -5.57
CA VAL A 185 7.81 26.04 -5.58
C VAL A 185 6.53 25.26 -5.33
N ARG A 186 6.34 24.10 -5.96
CA ARG A 186 5.16 23.24 -5.73
C ARG A 186 5.05 22.75 -4.30
N ILE A 187 6.15 22.26 -3.72
CA ILE A 187 6.19 21.79 -2.34
C ILE A 187 5.86 22.93 -1.39
N GLN A 188 6.50 24.08 -1.58
CA GLN A 188 6.27 25.25 -0.73
C GLN A 188 4.83 25.78 -0.85
N ALA A 189 4.26 25.82 -2.07
CA ALA A 189 2.88 26.23 -2.28
C ALA A 189 1.89 25.29 -1.59
N PHE A 190 2.12 23.97 -1.67
CA PHE A 190 1.30 22.98 -0.99
C PHE A 190 1.38 23.13 0.53
N TRP A 191 2.59 23.31 1.08
CA TRP A 191 2.82 23.51 2.51
C TRP A 191 2.16 24.80 3.02
N ARG A 192 2.36 25.93 2.34
CA ARG A 192 1.71 27.20 2.66
C ARG A 192 0.18 27.05 2.65
N GLY A 193 -0.37 26.38 1.64
CA GLY A 193 -1.80 26.08 1.56
C GLY A 193 -2.29 25.17 2.69
N TYR A 194 -1.50 24.16 3.08
CA TYR A 194 -1.83 23.26 4.19
C TYR A 194 -1.88 24.02 5.53
N LEU A 195 -0.91 24.89 5.81
CA LEU A 195 -0.89 25.70 7.02
C LEU A 195 -2.14 26.58 7.13
N VAL A 196 -2.49 27.28 6.04
CA VAL A 196 -3.69 28.13 5.99
C VAL A 196 -4.96 27.32 6.19
N ARG A 197 -5.09 26.16 5.52
CA ARG A 197 -6.27 25.28 5.70
C ARG A 197 -6.38 24.72 7.11
N LYS A 198 -5.25 24.34 7.72
CA LYS A 198 -5.22 23.86 9.12
C LYS A 198 -5.66 24.95 10.09
N TRP A 199 -5.14 26.17 9.93
CA TRP A 199 -5.53 27.34 10.72
C TRP A 199 -7.01 27.69 10.51
N TYR A 200 -7.45 27.80 9.26
CA TYR A 200 -8.83 28.14 8.91
C TYR A 200 -9.84 27.08 9.39
N SER A 201 -9.48 25.79 9.31
CA SER A 201 -10.30 24.69 9.84
C SER A 201 -10.52 24.82 11.35
N ASN A 202 -9.51 25.28 12.09
CA ASN A 202 -9.65 25.55 13.52
C ASN A 202 -10.59 26.74 13.79
N ILE A 203 -10.40 27.85 13.06
CA ILE A 203 -11.28 29.03 13.18
C ILE A 203 -12.73 28.71 12.83
N LYS A 204 -12.97 27.89 11.81
CA LYS A 204 -14.30 27.46 11.38
C LYS A 204 -15.08 26.72 12.48
N LYS A 205 -14.41 26.18 13.51
CA LYS A 205 -15.08 25.55 14.66
C LYS A 205 -15.70 26.55 15.64
N TYR A 206 -15.16 27.77 15.70
CA TYR A 206 -15.52 28.76 16.72
C TYR A 206 -16.18 30.01 16.14
N VAL A 207 -15.83 30.39 14.91
CA VAL A 207 -16.33 31.62 14.27
C VAL A 207 -17.48 31.28 13.32
N PRO A 208 -18.69 31.84 13.52
CA PRO A 208 -19.82 31.60 12.64
C PRO A 208 -19.60 32.24 11.26
N PRO A 209 -19.94 31.53 10.16
CA PRO A 209 -19.92 32.09 8.81
C PRO A 209 -20.86 33.30 8.64
N LYS A 210 -20.52 34.21 7.72
CA LYS A 210 -21.38 35.37 7.37
C LYS A 210 -22.59 35.00 6.52
N ASP A 211 -22.43 33.99 5.66
CA ASP A 211 -23.51 33.47 4.81
C ASP A 211 -24.62 32.83 5.68
N GLN A 212 -25.87 33.19 5.40
CA GLN A 212 -27.03 32.75 6.16
C GLN A 212 -27.21 31.22 6.15
N GLN A 213 -26.96 30.54 5.02
CA GLN A 213 -27.16 29.09 4.92
C GLN A 213 -26.08 28.34 5.73
N LEU A 214 -24.82 28.73 5.55
CA LEU A 214 -23.70 28.14 6.29
C LEU A 214 -23.77 28.45 7.79
N ARG A 215 -24.30 29.62 8.15
CA ARG A 215 -24.54 30.00 9.54
C ARG A 215 -25.58 29.11 10.21
N ARG A 216 -26.68 28.74 9.50
CA ARG A 216 -27.68 27.80 10.02
C ARG A 216 -27.05 26.45 10.33
N VAL A 217 -26.33 25.86 9.37
CA VAL A 217 -25.63 24.57 9.53
C VAL A 217 -24.61 24.62 10.68
N PHE A 218 -23.90 25.75 10.84
CA PHE A 218 -22.95 25.93 11.94
C PHE A 218 -23.64 25.86 13.31
N PHE A 219 -24.75 26.60 13.50
CA PHE A 219 -25.48 26.60 14.76
C PHE A 219 -26.24 25.30 15.02
N GLU A 220 -26.78 24.67 13.97
CA GLU A 220 -27.39 23.34 14.05
C GLU A 220 -26.40 22.32 14.59
N LYS A 221 -25.18 22.27 14.03
CA LYS A 221 -24.13 21.38 14.54
C LYS A 221 -23.74 21.68 15.98
N LYS A 222 -23.65 22.97 16.36
CA LYS A 222 -23.34 23.37 17.74
C LYS A 222 -24.46 22.99 18.71
N PHE A 223 -25.71 23.12 18.30
CA PHE A 223 -26.86 22.68 19.08
C PHE A 223 -26.88 21.17 19.25
N GLN A 224 -26.57 20.41 18.19
CA GLN A 224 -26.43 18.96 18.27
C GLN A 224 -25.34 18.55 19.27
N GLU A 225 -24.15 19.17 19.21
CA GLU A 225 -23.07 18.92 20.18
C GLU A 225 -23.52 19.15 21.63
N MET A 226 -24.30 20.21 21.90
CA MET A 226 -24.86 20.47 23.22
C MET A 226 -25.95 19.48 23.61
N ASN A 227 -26.83 19.12 22.69
CA ASN A 227 -27.90 18.16 22.92
C ASN A 227 -27.35 16.77 23.21
N ASP A 228 -26.35 16.32 22.44
CA ASP A 228 -25.67 15.05 22.66
C ASP A 228 -24.97 15.05 24.04
N SER A 229 -24.30 16.15 24.40
CA SER A 229 -23.71 16.30 25.73
C SER A 229 -24.76 16.28 26.84
N LEU A 230 -25.93 16.87 26.62
CA LEU A 230 -27.03 16.87 27.59
C LEU A 230 -27.62 15.47 27.74
N VAL A 231 -27.94 14.80 26.63
CA VAL A 231 -28.43 13.41 26.61
C VAL A 231 -27.44 12.49 27.31
N GLN A 232 -26.13 12.67 27.07
CA GLN A 232 -25.10 11.89 27.75
C GLN A 232 -25.03 12.18 29.26
N SER A 233 -25.33 13.42 29.68
CA SER A 233 -25.37 13.79 31.11
C SER A 233 -26.65 13.36 31.82
N CYS A 234 -27.75 13.20 31.07
CA CYS A 234 -29.00 12.69 31.59
C CYS A 234 -28.91 11.16 31.67
N SER A 235 -28.55 10.65 32.85
CA SER A 235 -28.55 9.21 33.15
C SER A 235 -29.96 8.64 33.05
N THR A 236 -30.39 8.29 31.85
CA THR A 236 -31.55 7.44 31.62
C THR A 236 -31.04 6.00 31.61
N ASP A 237 -30.53 5.55 32.77
CA ASP A 237 -30.28 4.13 33.00
C ASP A 237 -31.62 3.42 33.26
N VAL A 238 -32.44 3.46 32.21
CA VAL A 238 -33.74 2.77 32.16
C VAL A 238 -33.50 1.27 32.35
N GLU A 239 -32.37 0.76 31.88
CA GLU A 239 -31.99 -0.63 32.01
C GLU A 239 -31.76 -1.03 33.48
N ALA A 240 -31.05 -0.22 34.26
CA ALA A 240 -30.92 -0.45 35.70
C ALA A 240 -32.28 -0.41 36.40
N PHE A 241 -33.15 0.56 36.07
CA PHE A 241 -34.49 0.64 36.64
C PHE A 241 -35.35 -0.59 36.31
N LEU A 242 -35.36 -1.03 35.05
CA LEU A 242 -36.09 -2.23 34.63
C LEU A 242 -35.52 -3.50 35.28
N SER A 243 -34.19 -3.60 35.42
CA SER A 243 -33.54 -4.72 36.08
C SER A 243 -33.88 -4.82 37.58
N ASP A 244 -34.12 -3.68 38.24
CA ASP A 244 -34.57 -3.66 39.63
C ASP A 244 -36.05 -4.06 39.77
N ILE A 245 -36.90 -3.70 38.81
CA ILE A 245 -38.28 -4.21 38.73
C ILE A 245 -38.28 -5.73 38.56
N ASP A 246 -37.53 -6.25 37.60
CA ASP A 246 -37.47 -7.69 37.34
C ASP A 246 -36.95 -8.46 38.55
N ARG A 247 -35.96 -7.93 39.26
CA ARG A 247 -35.45 -8.50 40.52
C ARG A 247 -36.52 -8.54 41.61
N SER A 248 -37.34 -7.49 41.71
CA SER A 248 -38.45 -7.41 42.66
C SER A 248 -39.55 -8.44 42.33
N VAL A 249 -39.88 -8.60 41.06
CA VAL A 249 -40.87 -9.59 40.59
C VAL A 249 -40.37 -11.02 40.81
N ALA A 250 -39.11 -11.31 40.46
CA ALA A 250 -38.50 -12.62 40.67
C ALA A 250 -38.50 -13.00 42.16
N SER A 251 -38.15 -12.06 43.04
CA SER A 251 -38.17 -12.26 44.49
C SER A 251 -39.58 -12.60 45.00
N SER A 252 -40.59 -11.92 44.46
CA SER A 252 -42.00 -12.16 44.82
C SER A 252 -42.47 -13.55 44.38
N HIS A 253 -42.11 -13.97 43.18
CA HIS A 253 -42.44 -15.29 42.65
C HIS A 253 -41.74 -16.43 43.40
N ASP A 254 -40.51 -16.23 43.86
CA ASP A 254 -39.80 -17.20 44.70
C ASP A 254 -40.46 -17.40 46.06
N ILE A 255 -41.07 -16.37 46.65
CA ILE A 255 -41.86 -16.49 47.88
C ILE A 255 -43.10 -17.35 47.63
N LEU A 256 -43.85 -17.06 46.55
CA LEU A 256 -45.05 -17.82 46.16
C LEU A 256 -44.74 -19.31 45.95
N ARG A 257 -43.66 -19.64 45.22
CA ARG A 257 -43.23 -21.03 45.01
C ARG A 257 -42.91 -21.78 46.31
N ARG A 258 -42.37 -21.10 47.33
CA ARG A 258 -42.09 -21.74 48.63
C ARG A 258 -43.39 -22.14 49.34
N PHE A 259 -44.45 -21.34 49.23
CA PHE A 259 -45.76 -21.67 49.81
C PHE A 259 -46.43 -22.87 49.12
N ASP A 260 -46.33 -22.97 47.80
CA ASP A 260 -46.89 -24.12 47.05
C ASP A 260 -46.21 -25.44 47.44
N LYS A 261 -44.90 -25.41 47.73
CA LYS A 261 -44.13 -26.61 48.13
C LYS A 261 -44.59 -27.20 49.48
N TYR A 262 -45.07 -26.39 50.42
CA TYR A 262 -45.60 -26.88 51.70
C TYR A 262 -47.01 -27.46 51.61
N THR A 263 -47.74 -27.19 50.51
CA THR A 263 -49.14 -27.58 50.36
C THR A 263 -49.32 -28.92 49.60
N SER A 264 -48.24 -29.48 49.03
CA SER A 264 -48.29 -30.62 48.10
C SER A 264 -48.01 -32.01 48.69
N VAL A 265 -48.00 -32.22 50.00
CA VAL A 265 -47.76 -33.55 50.59
C VAL A 265 -48.97 -34.01 51.41
N SER A 266 -49.81 -34.86 50.81
CA SER A 266 -50.75 -35.73 51.51
C SER A 266 -50.32 -37.16 51.20
N GLU A 267 -49.65 -37.82 52.15
CA GLU A 267 -49.15 -39.19 52.02
C GLU A 267 -50.32 -40.17 51.93
N MET A 268 -50.35 -41.02 50.90
CA MET A 268 -51.27 -42.16 50.81
C MET A 268 -50.65 -43.37 51.50
N GLU A 269 -51.47 -44.22 52.12
CA GLU A 269 -51.00 -45.45 52.78
C GLU A 269 -50.50 -46.48 51.76
N GLU A 270 -49.49 -47.28 52.13
CA GLU A 270 -48.83 -48.26 51.27
C GLU A 270 -49.82 -49.30 50.67
N LYS A 271 -50.91 -49.58 51.40
CA LYS A 271 -51.97 -50.50 50.97
C LYS A 271 -52.75 -49.98 49.75
N ASP A 272 -52.97 -48.67 49.65
CA ASP A 272 -53.71 -48.05 48.55
C ASP A 272 -52.88 -48.07 47.24
N TRP A 273 -51.55 -48.02 47.37
CA TRP A 273 -50.63 -48.12 46.23
C TRP A 273 -50.58 -49.52 45.63
N LEU A 274 -50.66 -50.55 46.47
CA LEU A 274 -50.76 -51.94 46.01
C LEU A 274 -52.05 -52.17 45.21
N GLU A 275 -53.19 -51.62 45.68
CA GLU A 275 -54.46 -51.70 44.96
C GLU A 275 -54.40 -50.92 43.63
N ALA A 276 -53.80 -49.73 43.63
CA ALA A 276 -53.61 -48.94 42.40
C ALA A 276 -52.69 -49.64 41.39
N GLN A 277 -51.66 -50.35 41.86
CA GLN A 277 -50.75 -51.13 41.02
C GLN A 277 -51.46 -52.33 40.40
N GLU A 278 -52.24 -53.08 41.18
CA GLU A 278 -53.01 -54.21 40.68
C GLU A 278 -54.02 -53.76 39.60
N LYS A 279 -54.73 -52.66 39.83
CA LYS A 279 -55.64 -52.05 38.84
C LYS A 279 -54.92 -51.61 37.57
N ALA A 280 -53.70 -51.06 37.70
CA ALA A 280 -52.90 -50.67 36.53
C ALA A 280 -52.49 -51.89 35.69
N VAL A 281 -52.10 -52.99 36.33
CA VAL A 281 -51.78 -54.26 35.66
C VAL A 281 -53.01 -54.85 34.97
N GLN A 282 -54.16 -54.86 35.63
CA GLN A 282 -55.42 -55.35 35.03
C GLN A 282 -55.84 -54.57 33.78
N ARG A 283 -55.55 -53.25 33.74
CA ARG A 283 -55.83 -52.41 32.56
C ARG A 283 -54.89 -52.69 31.38
N GLY A 284 -53.73 -53.30 31.62
CA GLY A 284 -52.81 -53.76 30.56
C GLY A 284 -52.25 -52.66 29.67
N ILE A 285 -52.24 -51.40 30.12
CA ILE A 285 -51.76 -50.25 29.32
C ILE A 285 -50.24 -50.32 29.21
N GLN A 286 -49.74 -50.51 28.00
CA GLN A 286 -48.30 -50.61 27.73
C GLN A 286 -47.68 -49.35 27.14
N ASP A 287 -48.48 -48.35 26.77
CA ASP A 287 -48.02 -47.11 26.15
C ASP A 287 -48.42 -45.88 26.98
N CYS A 288 -47.53 -44.88 27.01
CA CYS A 288 -47.74 -43.63 27.72
C CYS A 288 -48.79 -42.79 26.98
N PRO A 289 -49.94 -42.46 27.59
CA PRO A 289 -51.01 -41.75 26.90
C PRO A 289 -50.66 -40.33 26.43
N ILE A 290 -49.61 -39.71 26.99
CA ILE A 290 -49.18 -38.35 26.64
C ILE A 290 -48.31 -38.36 25.38
N CYS A 291 -47.33 -39.26 25.32
CA CYS A 291 -46.34 -39.28 24.22
C CYS A 291 -46.51 -40.47 23.27
N LEU A 292 -47.44 -41.38 23.56
CA LEU A 292 -47.80 -42.57 22.80
C LEU A 292 -46.66 -43.59 22.62
N ASN A 293 -45.61 -43.52 23.45
CA ASN A 293 -44.49 -44.47 23.45
C ASN A 293 -44.60 -45.48 24.60
N ARG A 294 -43.98 -46.65 24.44
CA ARG A 294 -44.03 -47.76 25.40
C ARG A 294 -43.54 -47.39 26.81
N LEU A 295 -44.21 -47.93 27.83
CA LEU A 295 -43.97 -47.77 29.27
C LEU A 295 -43.03 -48.85 29.86
N GLY A 296 -42.24 -49.54 29.03
CA GLY A 296 -41.29 -50.56 29.48
C GLY A 296 -40.03 -50.60 28.62
N SER A 297 -38.91 -50.97 29.24
CA SER A 297 -37.61 -51.11 28.60
C SER A 297 -37.47 -52.55 28.11
N HIS A 298 -37.40 -52.80 26.79
CA HIS A 298 -36.43 -53.76 26.26
C HIS A 298 -36.28 -53.75 24.73
N ASN A 299 -34.99 -53.75 24.36
CA ASN A 299 -34.34 -54.24 23.14
C ASN A 299 -34.40 -53.41 21.87
N GLY A 300 -33.50 -52.43 21.81
CA GLY A 300 -32.90 -52.00 20.54
C GLY A 300 -32.44 -50.56 20.54
N SER A 301 -31.16 -50.34 20.86
CA SER A 301 -30.38 -49.14 20.52
C SER A 301 -30.89 -47.78 21.03
N SER A 302 -30.19 -47.27 22.06
CA SER A 302 -30.07 -45.85 22.44
C SER A 302 -31.38 -45.05 22.69
N LYS A 303 -31.85 -45.06 23.95
CA LYS A 303 -32.39 -43.89 24.67
C LYS A 303 -32.82 -44.28 26.09
N GLU A 304 -32.18 -43.63 27.06
CA GLU A 304 -32.56 -43.39 28.47
C GLU A 304 -33.72 -44.24 29.03
N ASP A 305 -33.43 -45.03 30.08
CA ASP A 305 -34.44 -45.60 30.96
C ASP A 305 -35.33 -44.46 31.49
N ARG A 306 -36.50 -44.30 30.89
CA ARG A 306 -37.47 -43.31 31.35
C ARG A 306 -38.25 -43.91 32.51
N ASN A 307 -38.02 -43.35 33.68
CA ASN A 307 -38.80 -43.65 34.88
C ASN A 307 -40.30 -43.56 34.58
N VAL A 308 -41.05 -44.55 35.07
CA VAL A 308 -42.50 -44.61 34.94
C VAL A 308 -43.12 -44.25 36.28
N LEU A 309 -44.10 -43.35 36.24
CA LEU A 309 -44.90 -42.95 37.39
C LEU A 309 -46.26 -43.63 37.36
N LEU A 310 -46.65 -44.22 38.49
CA LEU A 310 -48.00 -44.67 38.78
C LEU A 310 -48.74 -43.57 39.53
N LEU A 311 -49.91 -43.20 39.03
CA LEU A 311 -50.82 -42.29 39.70
C LEU A 311 -51.77 -43.05 40.62
N SER A 312 -52.25 -42.41 41.69
CA SER A 312 -53.24 -42.99 42.61
C SER A 312 -54.55 -43.38 41.92
N CYS A 313 -54.86 -42.78 40.77
CA CYS A 313 -55.97 -43.17 39.91
C CYS A 313 -55.67 -44.39 39.01
N SER A 314 -54.59 -45.14 39.28
CA SER A 314 -54.14 -46.34 38.56
C SER A 314 -53.81 -46.11 37.07
N HIS A 315 -53.26 -44.93 36.74
CA HIS A 315 -52.75 -44.60 35.40
C HIS A 315 -51.23 -44.45 35.40
N LEU A 316 -50.59 -44.83 34.30
CA LEU A 316 -49.14 -44.86 34.16
C LEU A 316 -48.66 -43.85 33.10
N PHE A 317 -47.59 -43.12 33.40
CA PHE A 317 -46.97 -42.14 32.50
C PHE A 317 -45.45 -42.15 32.65
N HIS A 318 -44.71 -41.68 31.65
CA HIS A 318 -43.30 -41.34 31.86
C HIS A 318 -43.19 -40.12 32.77
N GLU A 319 -42.23 -40.15 33.71
CA GLU A 319 -41.89 -39.02 34.58
C GLU A 319 -41.75 -37.67 33.83
N PRO A 320 -40.93 -37.55 32.76
CA PRO A 320 -40.79 -36.29 32.03
C PRO A 320 -42.08 -35.85 31.32
N CYS A 321 -42.92 -36.80 30.86
CA CYS A 321 -44.17 -36.46 30.19
C CYS A 321 -45.19 -35.88 31.17
N LEU A 322 -45.30 -36.48 32.36
CA LEU A 322 -46.19 -35.99 33.39
C LEU A 322 -45.70 -34.65 33.96
N GLN A 323 -44.39 -34.50 34.19
CA GLN A 323 -43.82 -33.25 34.69
C GLN A 323 -44.01 -32.09 33.70
N ALA A 324 -43.81 -32.34 32.40
CA ALA A 324 -44.10 -31.35 31.38
C ALA A 324 -45.59 -30.95 31.41
N PHE A 325 -46.50 -31.94 31.52
CA PHE A 325 -47.93 -31.66 31.63
C PHE A 325 -48.26 -30.79 32.86
N GLU A 326 -47.69 -31.12 34.03
CA GLU A 326 -47.87 -30.34 35.26
C GLU A 326 -47.37 -28.89 35.12
N LEU A 327 -46.26 -28.64 34.42
CA LEU A 327 -45.75 -27.29 34.16
C LEU A 327 -46.68 -26.43 33.30
N PHE A 328 -47.47 -27.06 32.42
CA PHE A 328 -48.45 -26.36 31.59
C PHE A 328 -49.80 -26.17 32.28
N CYS A 329 -50.09 -26.92 33.35
CA CYS A 329 -51.33 -26.81 34.11
C CYS A 329 -51.30 -25.56 35.01
N HIS A 330 -52.23 -24.63 34.79
CA HIS A 330 -52.42 -23.43 35.64
C HIS A 330 -53.25 -23.69 36.91
N GLU A 331 -53.74 -24.92 37.10
CA GLU A 331 -54.55 -25.28 38.27
C GLU A 331 -53.65 -25.59 39.47
N VAL A 332 -54.07 -25.14 40.66
CA VAL A 332 -53.32 -25.28 41.94
C VAL A 332 -53.03 -26.74 42.31
N LYS A 333 -53.82 -27.70 41.79
CA LYS A 333 -53.57 -29.14 41.93
C LYS A 333 -53.71 -29.83 40.57
N PRO A 334 -52.68 -30.53 40.06
CA PRO A 334 -52.78 -31.19 38.77
C PRO A 334 -53.82 -32.32 38.80
N THR A 335 -54.53 -32.47 37.69
CA THR A 335 -55.53 -33.53 37.46
C THR A 335 -55.01 -34.53 36.43
N CYS A 336 -55.39 -35.79 36.56
CA CYS A 336 -54.89 -36.84 35.68
C CYS A 336 -55.32 -36.57 34.24
N PRO A 337 -54.41 -36.61 33.24
CA PRO A 337 -54.77 -36.38 31.84
C PRO A 337 -55.86 -37.30 31.30
N LEU A 338 -55.98 -38.51 31.86
CA LEU A 338 -56.95 -39.51 31.42
C LEU A 338 -58.30 -39.40 32.12
N CYS A 339 -58.30 -39.43 33.46
CA CYS A 339 -59.55 -39.50 34.22
C CYS A 339 -59.94 -38.19 34.92
N ARG A 340 -59.10 -37.15 34.81
CA ARG A 340 -59.28 -35.82 35.44
C ARG A 340 -59.41 -35.85 36.96
N SER A 341 -59.17 -36.99 37.61
CA SER A 341 -59.12 -37.08 39.06
C SER A 341 -57.83 -36.45 39.57
N HIS A 342 -57.88 -35.82 40.74
CA HIS A 342 -56.68 -35.45 41.47
C HIS A 342 -55.89 -36.72 41.82
N TYR A 343 -54.57 -36.63 41.75
CA TYR A 343 -53.71 -37.80 41.93
C TYR A 343 -52.53 -37.50 42.85
N ALA A 344 -52.11 -38.53 43.57
CA ALA A 344 -50.74 -38.65 44.06
C ALA A 344 -49.94 -39.45 43.03
N LYS A 345 -48.60 -39.35 43.04
CA LYS A 345 -47.71 -40.05 42.11
C LYS A 345 -46.63 -40.82 42.86
N MET A 346 -46.35 -42.04 42.40
CA MET A 346 -45.31 -42.93 42.91
C MET A 346 -44.44 -43.41 41.75
N LEU A 347 -43.12 -43.43 41.95
CA LEU A 347 -42.18 -44.02 40.98
C LEU A 347 -42.30 -45.54 41.01
N VAL A 348 -42.53 -46.14 39.84
CA VAL A 348 -42.49 -47.58 39.65
C VAL A 348 -41.07 -47.95 39.25
N SER A 349 -40.32 -48.51 40.19
CA SER A 349 -39.04 -49.15 39.87
C SER A 349 -39.31 -50.45 39.11
N ASN A 350 -38.68 -50.61 37.94
CA ASN A 350 -38.72 -51.86 37.16
C ASN A 350 -38.09 -53.04 37.91
#